data_AF-A0A2N0QYF5-F1
#
_entry.id   AF-A0A2N0QYF5-F1
#
_cell.length_a   1.000
_cell.length_b   1.000
_cell.length_c   1.000
_cell.angle_alpha   90.00
_cell.angle_beta   90.00
_cell.angle_gamma   90.00
#
_symmetry.space_group_name_H-M   'P 1'
#
loop_
_entity.id
_entity.type
_entity.pdbx_description
1 polymer ?
#
loop_
_entity_poly.entity_id
_entity_poly.type
_entity_poly.pdbx_seq_one_letter_code
_entity_poly.pdbx_strand_id
1 'polypeptide(L)'
;MDSLAERNKEFQKQSKQNKVLDSSDFKLLEVNEPLLDGNDYQRTKICPSRRIEKRTLSSDDNIIQEFCFKEFSNNTTNSPSDESQIEIRRQVNILKELKNTNNIIRFFGVAQENSKFYLVTEWMELGNLHEYYTNYKDKMNWETKIRFALDICCGISYLNDCQ
;
A
#
# COMPACT_ATOMS: atom_id res chain seq x y z
N MET A 1 25.83 -6.11 3.25
CA MET A 1 24.59 -5.38 2.98
C MET A 1 23.52 -6.10 3.76
N ASP A 2 22.82 -5.41 4.65
CA ASP A 2 21.77 -6.03 5.47
C ASP A 2 20.53 -6.24 4.62
N SER A 3 19.96 -7.44 4.68
CA SER A 3 18.80 -7.80 3.87
C SER A 3 17.58 -6.91 4.17
N LEU A 4 16.66 -6.68 3.23
CA LEU A 4 15.40 -5.94 3.46
C LEU A 4 14.62 -6.58 4.62
N ALA A 5 14.72 -7.90 4.75
CA ALA A 5 14.18 -8.66 5.88
C ALA A 5 14.88 -8.33 7.21
N GLU A 6 16.20 -8.19 7.25
CA GLU A 6 16.96 -7.76 8.43
C GLU A 6 16.67 -6.30 8.77
N ARG A 7 16.71 -5.38 7.79
CA ARG A 7 16.33 -3.97 7.98
C ARG A 7 14.90 -3.89 8.52
N ASN A 8 13.95 -4.63 7.96
CA ASN A 8 12.58 -4.68 8.48
C ASN A 8 12.49 -5.26 9.89
N LYS A 9 13.26 -6.29 10.23
CA LYS A 9 13.32 -6.85 11.60
C LYS A 9 13.94 -5.86 12.58
N GLU A 10 14.99 -5.16 12.19
CA GLU A 10 15.63 -4.11 12.99
C GLU A 10 14.71 -2.92 13.19
N PHE A 11 14.04 -2.44 12.14
CA PHE A 11 13.02 -1.40 12.25
C PHE A 11 11.87 -1.82 13.17
N GLN A 12 11.41 -3.07 13.10
CA GLN A 12 10.40 -3.61 14.03
C GLN A 12 10.89 -3.72 15.48
N LYS A 13 12.19 -3.95 15.69
CA LYS A 13 12.80 -3.95 17.03
C LYS A 13 12.96 -2.52 17.56
N GLN A 14 13.38 -1.58 16.71
CA GLN A 14 13.51 -0.16 17.03
C GLN A 14 12.16 0.48 17.34
N SER A 15 11.09 0.12 16.61
CA SER A 15 9.73 0.60 16.91
C SER A 15 9.18 0.06 18.24
N LYS A 16 9.66 -1.10 18.71
CA LYS A 16 9.31 -1.66 20.04
C LYS A 16 10.18 -1.10 21.17
N GLN A 17 11.34 -0.52 20.84
CA GLN A 17 12.27 0.10 21.78
C GLN A 17 12.32 1.60 21.51
N ASN A 18 11.25 2.35 21.83
CA ASN A 18 11.14 3.82 21.79
C ASN A 18 12.44 4.60 21.49
N LYS A 19 12.88 4.58 20.23
CA LYS A 19 13.83 5.53 19.66
C LYS A 19 13.03 6.29 18.62
N VAL A 20 12.58 7.47 19.03
CA VAL A 20 11.91 8.45 18.20
C VAL A 20 12.78 8.71 16.99
N LEU A 21 12.29 8.32 15.81
CA LEU A 21 12.79 8.82 14.54
C LEU A 21 12.13 10.18 14.34
N ASP A 22 12.95 11.23 14.21
CA ASP A 22 12.53 12.64 14.26
C ASP A 22 11.77 13.08 12.99
N SER A 23 10.94 14.12 13.15
CA SER A 23 10.16 14.81 12.10
C SER A 23 10.98 15.29 10.89
N SER A 24 12.28 15.47 11.08
CA SER A 24 13.26 15.82 10.04
C SER A 24 13.34 14.75 8.93
N ASP A 25 13.18 13.47 9.27
CA ASP A 25 13.17 12.39 8.30
C ASP A 25 11.89 12.34 7.44
N PHE A 26 10.76 12.82 7.97
CA PHE A 26 9.51 12.92 7.21
C PHE A 26 9.59 14.01 6.16
N LYS A 27 10.14 15.18 6.52
CA LYS A 27 10.48 16.24 5.56
C LYS A 27 11.44 15.75 4.47
N LEU A 28 12.41 14.90 4.80
CA LEU A 28 13.32 14.33 3.80
C LEU A 28 12.64 13.37 2.83
N LEU A 29 11.59 12.66 3.26
CA LEU A 29 10.80 11.79 2.39
C LEU A 29 9.87 12.59 1.47
N GLU A 30 9.18 13.62 1.99
CA GLU A 30 8.38 14.54 1.16
C GLU A 30 9.22 15.30 0.14
N VAL A 31 10.45 15.68 0.50
CA VAL A 31 11.36 16.43 -0.36
C VAL A 31 11.89 15.60 -1.54
N ASN A 32 12.08 14.29 -1.35
CA ASN A 32 12.57 13.41 -2.41
C ASN A 32 11.45 12.72 -3.21
N GLU A 33 10.27 12.56 -2.60
CA GLU A 33 9.08 12.02 -3.25
C GLU A 33 7.83 12.80 -2.82
N PRO A 34 7.35 13.71 -3.67
CA PRO A 34 6.22 14.55 -3.31
C PRO A 34 4.96 13.71 -3.11
N LEU A 35 4.14 14.12 -2.14
CA LEU A 35 2.82 13.55 -1.93
C LEU A 35 1.94 13.77 -3.17
N LEU A 36 1.13 12.77 -3.50
CA LEU A 36 0.09 12.90 -4.51
C LEU A 36 -1.01 13.82 -3.97
N ASP A 37 -1.55 14.71 -4.81
CA ASP A 37 -2.75 15.46 -4.45
C ASP A 37 -3.97 14.54 -4.59
N GLY A 38 -4.61 14.21 -3.47
CA GLY A 38 -5.77 13.35 -3.47
C GLY A 38 -6.96 13.95 -4.25
N ASN A 39 -7.02 15.27 -4.43
CA ASN A 39 -8.08 15.94 -5.18
C ASN A 39 -8.01 15.66 -6.69
N ASP A 40 -6.85 15.23 -7.21
CA ASP A 40 -6.71 14.84 -8.62
C ASP A 40 -7.49 13.57 -8.94
N TYR A 41 -7.83 12.76 -7.92
CA TYR A 41 -8.46 11.46 -8.07
C TYR A 41 -9.96 11.54 -7.78
N GLN A 42 -10.79 11.18 -8.77
CA GLN A 42 -12.23 11.19 -8.65
C GLN A 42 -12.72 10.04 -7.76
N ARG A 43 -13.49 10.36 -6.71
CA ARG A 43 -14.09 9.36 -5.82
C ARG A 43 -15.20 8.59 -6.54
N THR A 44 -15.25 7.28 -6.32
CA THR A 44 -16.37 6.44 -6.77
C THR A 44 -17.34 6.15 -5.61
N LYS A 45 -18.44 5.46 -5.90
CA LYS A 45 -19.38 4.98 -4.87
C LYS A 45 -18.90 3.71 -4.14
N ILE A 46 -17.77 3.12 -4.57
CA ILE A 46 -17.28 1.84 -4.06
C ILE A 46 -16.36 2.08 -2.86
N CYS A 47 -16.82 1.69 -1.68
CA CYS A 47 -16.10 1.80 -0.41
C CYS A 47 -16.22 0.48 0.37
N PRO A 48 -15.30 -0.49 0.17
CA PRO A 48 -15.37 -1.79 0.86
C PRO A 48 -15.26 -1.70 2.38
N SER A 49 -14.66 -0.64 2.91
CA SER A 49 -14.58 -0.38 4.34
C SER A 49 -14.50 1.10 4.65
N ARG A 50 -14.64 1.48 5.93
CA ARG A 50 -14.50 2.88 6.38
C ARG A 50 -13.19 3.55 5.96
N ARG A 51 -12.13 2.77 5.74
CA ARG A 51 -10.78 3.27 5.42
C ARG A 51 -10.36 2.98 3.99
N ILE A 52 -11.19 2.33 3.17
CA ILE A 52 -10.81 1.95 1.80
C ILE A 52 -11.85 2.49 0.85
N GLU A 53 -11.41 3.25 -0.14
CA GLU A 53 -12.24 3.78 -1.20
C GLU A 53 -11.58 3.54 -2.57
N LYS A 54 -12.41 3.29 -3.58
CA LYS A 54 -11.98 3.25 -4.97
C LYS A 54 -12.03 4.66 -5.55
N ARG A 55 -10.93 5.10 -6.15
CA ARG A 55 -10.85 6.36 -6.92
C ARG A 55 -10.38 6.11 -8.34
N THR A 56 -10.63 7.05 -9.22
CA THR A 56 -10.27 6.97 -10.64
C THR A 56 -9.55 8.22 -11.11
N LEU A 57 -8.57 8.05 -11.99
CA LEU A 57 -7.89 9.14 -12.69
C LEU A 57 -8.07 8.95 -14.20
N SER A 58 -8.58 9.98 -14.87
CA SER A 58 -8.67 10.00 -16.34
C SER A 58 -7.33 10.40 -16.93
N SER A 59 -6.75 9.56 -17.78
CA SER A 59 -5.61 9.92 -18.62
C SER A 59 -6.09 10.58 -19.93
N ASP A 60 -5.20 11.32 -20.59
CA ASP A 60 -5.47 12.06 -21.84
C ASP A 60 -6.11 11.19 -22.94
N ASP A 61 -5.86 9.88 -22.92
CA ASP A 61 -6.38 8.91 -23.90
C ASP A 61 -7.79 8.35 -23.57
N ASN A 62 -8.56 8.99 -22.68
CA ASN A 62 -9.83 8.48 -22.12
C ASN A 62 -9.69 7.14 -21.34
N ILE A 63 -8.47 6.69 -21.06
CA ILE A 63 -8.25 5.51 -20.22
C ILE A 63 -8.47 5.92 -18.77
N ILE A 64 -9.42 5.26 -18.11
CA ILE A 64 -9.71 5.44 -16.69
C ILE A 64 -8.84 4.45 -15.92
N GLN A 65 -7.86 4.97 -15.17
CA GLN A 65 -7.09 4.15 -14.25
C GLN A 65 -7.76 4.12 -12.88
N GLU A 66 -7.81 2.95 -12.26
CA GLU A 66 -8.48 2.71 -10.99
C GLU A 66 -7.47 2.50 -9.86
N PHE A 67 -7.75 3.12 -8.71
CA PHE A 67 -6.86 3.17 -7.56
C PHE A 67 -7.60 2.81 -6.29
N CYS A 68 -6.91 2.12 -5.39
CA CYS A 68 -7.31 1.89 -4.03
C CYS A 68 -6.66 2.95 -3.12
N PHE A 69 -7.50 3.73 -2.45
CA PHE A 69 -7.09 4.70 -1.44
C PHE A 69 -7.38 4.11 -0.07
N LYS A 70 -6.31 3.76 0.67
CA LYS A 70 -6.42 3.24 2.03
C LYS A 70 -6.01 4.31 3.04
N GLU A 71 -6.97 4.87 3.76
CA GLU A 71 -6.77 5.85 4.82
C GLU A 71 -5.95 5.22 5.97
N PHE A 72 -4.87 5.89 6.37
CA PHE A 72 -4.12 5.51 7.57
C PHE A 72 -4.96 5.77 8.82
N SER A 73 -4.79 4.95 9.87
CA SER A 73 -5.59 5.08 11.09
C SER A 73 -5.14 6.28 11.92
N ASN A 74 -5.51 7.50 11.54
CA ASN A 74 -5.27 8.67 12.38
C ASN A 74 -6.33 8.72 13.49
N ASN A 75 -5.92 8.39 14.71
CA ASN A 75 -6.68 8.70 15.90
C ASN A 75 -6.35 10.14 16.31
N THR A 76 -7.19 11.09 15.88
CA THR A 76 -7.36 12.45 16.46
C THR A 76 -6.25 13.50 16.28
N THR A 77 -6.70 14.72 15.94
CA THR A 77 -6.04 16.05 15.92
C THR A 77 -5.22 16.42 14.67
N ASN A 78 -5.08 17.74 14.46
CA ASN A 78 -4.60 18.44 13.25
C ASN A 78 -3.12 18.15 12.85
N SER A 79 -2.53 17.06 13.36
CA SER A 79 -1.21 16.56 13.01
C SER A 79 -1.19 15.04 13.27
N PRO A 80 -0.67 14.21 12.35
CA PRO A 80 -0.47 12.79 12.62
C PRO A 80 0.46 12.62 13.84
N SER A 81 0.11 11.75 14.77
CA SER A 81 1.00 11.41 15.90
C SER A 81 2.30 10.81 15.38
N ASP A 82 3.40 10.95 16.13
CA ASP A 82 4.70 10.39 15.76
C ASP A 82 4.61 8.87 15.46
N GLU A 83 3.78 8.14 16.21
CA GLU A 83 3.51 6.72 15.96
C GLU A 83 2.83 6.46 14.61
N SER A 84 1.84 7.29 14.25
CA SER A 84 1.14 7.17 12.96
C SER A 84 2.09 7.48 11.80
N GLN A 85 2.95 8.49 11.96
CA GLN A 85 3.98 8.82 10.97
C GLN A 85 5.00 7.70 10.80
N ILE A 86 5.42 7.05 11.89
CA ILE A 86 6.31 5.88 11.85
C ILE A 86 5.65 4.72 11.09
N GLU A 87 4.37 4.45 11.33
CA GLU A 87 3.64 3.39 10.62
C GLU A 87 3.55 3.68 9.12
N ILE A 88 3.17 4.91 8.75
CA ILE A 88 3.12 5.37 7.36
C ILE A 88 4.48 5.17 6.70
N ARG A 89 5.55 5.70 7.30
CA ARG A 89 6.92 5.62 6.78
C ARG A 89 7.37 4.18 6.57
N ARG A 90 7.08 3.31 7.52
CA ARG A 90 7.44 1.89 7.45
C ARG A 90 6.74 1.22 6.27
N GLN A 91 5.42 1.39 6.12
CA GLN A 91 4.67 0.78 5.03
C GLN A 91 5.17 1.27 3.67
N VAL A 92 5.41 2.58 3.55
CA VAL A 92 5.89 3.23 2.32
C VAL A 92 7.27 2.73 1.93
N ASN A 93 8.24 2.70 2.85
CA ASN A 93 9.60 2.24 2.55
C ASN A 93 9.62 0.80 2.07
N ILE A 94 8.82 -0.08 2.69
CA ILE A 94 8.72 -1.47 2.25
C ILE A 94 8.16 -1.53 0.83
N LEU A 95 7.02 -0.89 0.58
CA LEU A 95 6.34 -1.00 -0.71
C LEU A 95 7.13 -0.40 -1.88
N LYS A 96 7.96 0.62 -1.63
CA LYS A 96 8.87 1.19 -2.63
C LYS A 96 9.90 0.19 -3.16
N GLU A 97 10.46 -0.61 -2.26
CA GLU A 97 11.46 -1.63 -2.61
C GLU A 97 10.82 -2.79 -3.41
N LEU A 98 9.49 -2.94 -3.33
CA LEU A 98 8.75 -4.05 -3.91
C LEU A 98 8.18 -3.76 -5.32
N LYS A 99 8.57 -2.66 -5.95
CA LYS A 99 8.00 -2.20 -7.23
C LYS A 99 8.35 -3.04 -8.47
N ASN A 100 9.35 -3.92 -8.40
CA ASN A 100 9.89 -4.62 -9.58
C ASN A 100 9.25 -6.00 -9.84
N THR A 101 8.11 -6.31 -9.24
CA THR A 101 7.39 -7.57 -9.46
C THR A 101 5.91 -7.35 -9.72
N ASN A 102 5.30 -8.27 -10.48
CA ASN A 102 3.86 -8.28 -10.74
C ASN A 102 3.08 -9.13 -9.70
N ASN A 103 3.78 -9.85 -8.82
CA ASN A 103 3.16 -10.71 -7.80
C ASN A 103 2.99 -10.00 -6.44
N ILE A 104 3.26 -8.69 -6.38
CA ILE A 104 3.01 -7.83 -5.23
C ILE A 104 2.19 -6.64 -5.73
N ILE A 105 1.23 -6.20 -4.90
CA ILE A 105 0.35 -5.08 -5.23
C ILE A 105 1.16 -3.84 -5.61
N ARG A 106 0.84 -3.25 -6.75
CA ARG A 106 1.51 -2.04 -7.24
C ARG A 106 1.20 -0.86 -6.32
N PHE A 107 2.27 -0.26 -5.81
CA PHE A 107 2.23 0.95 -4.99
C PHE A 107 2.52 2.18 -5.85
N PHE A 108 1.69 3.21 -5.72
CA PHE A 108 1.82 4.46 -6.48
C PHE A 108 2.33 5.63 -5.65
N GLY A 109 2.13 5.60 -4.33
CA GLY A 109 2.57 6.69 -3.46
C GLY A 109 1.66 6.90 -2.26
N VAL A 110 1.93 7.98 -1.52
CA VAL A 110 1.04 8.49 -0.49
C VAL A 110 0.33 9.70 -1.03
N ALA A 111 -1.00 9.71 -0.95
CA ALA A 111 -1.80 10.89 -1.24
C ALA A 111 -2.18 11.62 0.04
N GLN A 112 -2.21 12.94 -0.05
CA GLN A 112 -2.79 13.79 0.98
C GLN A 112 -4.04 14.47 0.45
N GLU A 113 -5.10 14.46 1.24
CA GLU A 113 -6.32 15.22 0.96
C GLU A 113 -6.84 15.76 2.28
N ASN A 114 -6.88 17.09 2.40
CA ASN A 114 -7.14 17.77 3.67
C ASN A 114 -6.12 17.35 4.76
N SER A 115 -6.60 16.88 5.91
CA SER A 115 -5.80 16.36 7.03
C SER A 115 -5.62 14.83 7.01
N LYS A 116 -5.98 14.19 5.90
CA LYS A 116 -5.92 12.73 5.76
C LYS A 116 -4.81 12.31 4.82
N PHE A 117 -4.18 11.19 5.18
CA PHE A 117 -3.17 10.51 4.38
C PHE A 117 -3.71 9.17 3.92
N TYR A 118 -3.40 8.83 2.67
CA TYR A 118 -3.85 7.62 2.00
C TYR A 118 -2.67 6.88 1.41
N LEU A 119 -2.62 5.57 1.63
CA LEU A 119 -1.79 4.67 0.83
C LEU A 119 -2.49 4.43 -0.51
N VAL A 120 -1.83 4.78 -1.61
CA VAL A 120 -2.38 4.63 -2.96
C VAL A 120 -1.77 3.39 -3.62
N THR A 121 -2.63 2.45 -3.97
CA THR A 121 -2.28 1.18 -4.63
C THR A 121 -3.20 0.92 -5.81
N GLU A 122 -2.91 -0.08 -6.64
CA GLU A 122 -3.85 -0.53 -7.67
C GLU A 122 -5.16 -1.03 -7.05
N TRP A 123 -6.26 -0.79 -7.76
CA TRP A 123 -7.56 -1.30 -7.36
C TRP A 123 -7.72 -2.77 -7.73
N MET A 124 -8.15 -3.59 -6.76
CA MET A 124 -8.42 -5.01 -6.95
C MET A 124 -9.92 -5.26 -7.12
N GLU A 125 -10.39 -5.29 -8.37
CA GLU A 125 -11.83 -5.36 -8.72
C GLU A 125 -12.54 -6.59 -8.12
N LEU A 126 -11.81 -7.69 -7.97
CA LEU A 126 -12.36 -8.96 -7.48
C LEU A 126 -12.18 -9.15 -5.97
N GLY A 127 -11.80 -8.09 -5.25
CA GLY A 127 -11.61 -8.10 -3.81
C GLY A 127 -10.37 -8.89 -3.37
N ASN A 128 -10.38 -9.34 -2.12
CA ASN A 128 -9.32 -10.20 -1.59
C ASN A 128 -9.57 -11.69 -1.92
N LEU A 129 -8.54 -12.52 -1.74
CA LEU A 129 -8.62 -13.96 -2.07
C LEU A 129 -9.74 -14.70 -1.33
N HIS A 130 -10.05 -14.32 -0.09
CA HIS A 130 -11.14 -14.92 0.69
C HIS A 130 -12.51 -14.56 0.10
N GLU A 131 -12.73 -13.29 -0.24
CA GLU A 131 -13.93 -12.82 -0.93
C GLU A 131 -14.07 -13.51 -2.29
N TYR A 132 -12.97 -13.62 -3.04
CA TYR A 132 -12.98 -14.29 -4.33
C TYR A 132 -13.38 -15.75 -4.21
N TYR A 133 -12.80 -16.46 -3.24
CA TYR A 133 -13.09 -17.87 -2.98
C TYR A 133 -14.55 -18.10 -2.55
N THR A 134 -15.10 -17.15 -1.79
CA THR A 134 -16.48 -17.22 -1.30
C THR A 134 -17.49 -16.91 -2.41
N ASN A 135 -17.24 -15.88 -3.22
CA ASN A 135 -18.21 -15.35 -4.19
C ASN A 135 -18.10 -15.99 -5.57
N TYR A 136 -16.95 -16.57 -5.94
CA TYR A 136 -16.69 -17.12 -7.27
C TYR A 136 -16.26 -18.60 -7.22
N LYS A 137 -16.82 -19.37 -6.28
CA LYS A 137 -16.48 -20.78 -6.06
C LYS A 137 -16.51 -21.62 -7.35
N ASP A 138 -17.48 -21.37 -8.24
CA ASP A 138 -17.63 -22.11 -9.50
C ASP A 138 -16.51 -21.81 -10.51
N LYS A 139 -15.84 -20.65 -10.39
CA LYS A 139 -14.68 -20.27 -11.21
C LYS A 139 -13.35 -20.79 -10.63
N MET A 140 -13.38 -21.37 -9.44
CA MET A 140 -12.20 -21.83 -8.69
C MET A 140 -11.86 -23.30 -9.02
N ASN A 141 -11.64 -23.58 -10.30
CA ASN A 141 -11.17 -24.89 -10.76
C ASN A 141 -9.70 -25.15 -10.35
N TRP A 142 -9.20 -26.36 -10.58
CA TRP A 142 -7.85 -26.75 -10.17
C TRP A 142 -6.76 -25.92 -10.87
N GLU A 143 -6.98 -25.57 -12.14
CA GLU A 143 -6.07 -24.73 -12.91
C GLU A 143 -5.91 -23.33 -12.29
N THR A 144 -7.02 -22.66 -11.94
CA THR A 144 -7.01 -21.37 -11.26
C THR A 144 -6.32 -21.46 -9.89
N LYS A 145 -6.55 -22.54 -9.14
CA LYS A 145 -5.88 -22.78 -7.85
C LYS A 145 -4.37 -22.92 -7.99
N ILE A 146 -3.90 -23.69 -8.97
CA ILE A 146 -2.48 -23.85 -9.26
C ILE A 146 -1.86 -22.50 -9.64
N ARG A 147 -2.52 -21.72 -10.51
CA ARG A 147 -2.04 -20.40 -10.92
C ARG A 147 -1.90 -19.46 -9.72
N PHE A 148 -2.91 -19.37 -8.86
CA PHE A 148 -2.83 -18.55 -7.65
C PHE A 148 -1.71 -19.02 -6.72
N ALA A 149 -1.53 -20.33 -6.53
CA ALA A 149 -0.45 -20.85 -5.71
C ALA A 149 0.93 -20.49 -6.30
N LEU A 150 1.10 -20.59 -7.62
CA LEU A 150 2.31 -20.18 -8.31
C LEU A 150 2.58 -18.68 -8.12
N ASP A 151 1.59 -17.83 -8.35
CA ASP A 151 1.72 -16.37 -8.20
C ASP A 151 2.10 -15.99 -6.75
N ILE A 152 1.48 -16.63 -5.75
CA ILE A 152 1.81 -16.44 -4.34
C ILE A 152 3.26 -16.87 -4.07
N CYS A 153 3.68 -18.04 -4.58
CA CYS A 153 5.05 -18.52 -4.42
C CYS A 153 6.07 -17.57 -5.07
N CYS A 154 5.78 -17.05 -6.27
CA CYS A 154 6.62 -16.05 -6.94
C CYS A 154 6.76 -14.78 -6.11
N GLY A 155 5.65 -14.27 -5.57
CA GLY A 155 5.66 -13.10 -4.68
C GLY A 155 6.49 -13.33 -3.41
N ILE A 156 6.35 -14.50 -2.77
CA ILE A 156 7.14 -14.87 -1.59
C ILE A 156 8.63 -15.04 -1.93
N SER A 157 8.95 -15.66 -3.08
CA SER A 157 10.34 -15.79 -3.54
C SER A 157 10.97 -14.43 -3.73
N TYR A 158 10.28 -13.52 -4.43
CA TYR A 158 10.75 -12.15 -4.63
C TYR A 158 10.98 -11.43 -3.30
N LEU A 159 10.07 -11.57 -2.32
CA LEU A 159 10.25 -10.99 -0.99
C LEU A 159 11.48 -11.54 -0.24
N ASN A 160 11.81 -12.81 -0.45
CA ASN A 160 13.01 -13.42 0.13
C ASN A 160 14.30 -12.98 -0.57
N ASP A 161 14.23 -12.73 -1.87
CA ASP A 161 15.35 -12.29 -2.70
C ASP A 161 15.64 -10.80 -2.59
N CYS A 162 14.66 -9.99 -2.16
CA CYS A 162 14.87 -8.64 -1.67
C CYS A 162 15.70 -8.69 -0.37
N GLN A 163 17.01 -8.89 -0.52
CA GLN A 163 18.03 -8.65 0.48
C GLN A 163 18.59 -7.25 0.28
#